data_AF-A0A2N2FBW8-F1
#
_entry.id   AF-A0A2N2FBW8-F1
#
_cell.length_a   1.000
_cell.length_b   1.000
_cell.length_c   1.000
_cell.angle_alpha   90.00
_cell.angle_beta   90.00
_cell.angle_gamma   90.00
#
_symmetry.space_group_name_H-M   'P 1'
#
loop_
_entity.id
_entity.type
_entity.pdbx_description
1 polymer ?
#
loop_
_entity_poly.entity_id
_entity_poly.type
_entity_poly.pdbx_seq_one_letter_code
_entity_poly.pdbx_strand_id
1 'polypeptide(L)'
;MPGTSHPQPQERRGVAMYFMMICSWEPKNEKEIRTRKVSWEWPEDVKVICEYYDLQGCRTIYVIQTEDAKGLIAARAAWIDVMKFEIFPVYPLGITKKQLKP
;
A
#
# COMPACT_ATOMS: atom_id res chain seq x y z
N MET A 1 -2.22 -47.41 -23.55
CA MET A 1 -1.35 -46.75 -22.55
C MET A 1 -2.07 -45.52 -22.04
N PRO A 2 -2.26 -45.32 -20.72
CA PRO A 2 -2.94 -44.14 -20.21
C PRO A 2 -1.96 -42.96 -20.15
N GLY A 3 -2.36 -41.84 -20.77
CA GLY A 3 -1.58 -40.62 -20.87
C GLY A 3 -1.34 -39.99 -19.50
N THR A 4 -0.07 -39.69 -19.21
CA THR A 4 0.33 -38.91 -18.05
C THR A 4 -0.08 -37.46 -18.27
N SER A 5 -1.16 -37.04 -17.63
CA SER A 5 -1.51 -35.62 -17.51
C SER A 5 -0.42 -34.90 -16.71
N HIS A 6 0.38 -34.08 -17.39
CA HIS A 6 1.21 -33.08 -16.72
C HIS A 6 0.30 -32.15 -15.91
N PRO A 7 0.54 -31.94 -14.60
CA PRO A 7 -0.11 -30.85 -13.89
C PRO A 7 0.37 -29.54 -14.52
N GLN A 8 -0.57 -28.68 -14.94
CA GLN A 8 -0.24 -27.31 -15.33
C GLN A 8 0.43 -26.59 -14.15
N PRO A 9 1.40 -25.68 -14.39
CA PRO A 9 2.04 -24.94 -13.32
C PRO A 9 0.96 -24.19 -12.56
N GLN A 10 0.76 -24.55 -11.30
CA GLN A 10 -0.13 -23.83 -10.40
C GLN A 10 0.38 -22.39 -10.34
N GLU A 11 -0.39 -21.49 -10.93
CA GLU A 11 -0.15 -20.05 -10.92
C GLU A 11 0.14 -19.67 -9.47
N ARG A 12 1.37 -19.24 -9.19
CA ARG A 12 1.76 -18.81 -7.86
C ARG A 12 0.92 -17.58 -7.55
N ARG A 13 -0.23 -17.75 -6.88
CA ARG A 13 -0.93 -16.63 -6.24
C ARG A 13 0.13 -15.91 -5.41
N GLY A 14 0.45 -14.68 -5.80
CA GLY A 14 1.41 -13.86 -5.08
C GLY A 14 0.98 -13.85 -3.62
N VAL A 15 1.91 -14.13 -2.71
CA VAL A 15 1.59 -13.99 -1.29
C VAL A 15 1.37 -12.50 -1.06
N ALA A 16 0.11 -12.09 -0.88
CA ALA A 16 -0.21 -10.69 -0.65
C ALA A 16 0.55 -10.18 0.59
N MET A 17 1.32 -9.11 0.40
CA MET A 17 2.18 -8.51 1.42
C MET A 17 1.53 -7.24 1.99
N TYR A 18 1.77 -6.98 3.28
CA TYR A 18 1.35 -5.74 3.92
C TYR A 18 2.54 -4.81 4.11
N PHE A 19 2.33 -3.53 3.81
CA PHE A 19 3.30 -2.47 4.06
C PHE A 19 2.67 -1.39 4.93
N MET A 20 3.43 -0.93 5.92
CA MET A 20 3.17 0.35 6.57
C MET A 20 3.81 1.43 5.72
N MET A 21 3.04 2.45 5.34
CA MET A 21 3.52 3.62 4.62
C MET A 21 3.20 4.88 5.43
N ILE A 22 4.25 5.56 5.87
CA ILE A 22 4.15 6.86 6.54
C ILE A 22 4.56 7.92 5.51
N CYS A 23 3.60 8.78 5.16
CA CYS A 23 3.81 9.92 4.30
C CYS A 23 3.89 11.16 5.17
N SER A 24 5.00 11.88 5.14
CA SER A 24 5.17 13.14 5.88
C SER A 24 5.56 14.28 4.94
N TRP A 25 5.22 15.51 5.30
CA TRP A 25 5.56 16.69 4.51
C TRP A 25 5.85 17.89 5.39
N GLU A 26 6.42 18.94 4.79
CA GLU A 26 6.60 20.21 5.50
C GLU A 26 5.31 21.03 5.46
N PRO A 27 4.98 21.82 6.50
CA PRO A 27 3.74 22.61 6.55
C PRO A 27 3.49 23.49 5.32
N LYS A 28 4.56 23.99 4.69
CA LYS A 28 4.48 24.82 3.47
C LYS A 28 3.88 24.08 2.27
N ASN A 29 3.94 22.74 2.24
CA ASN A 29 3.43 21.89 1.17
C ASN A 29 1.97 21.46 1.39
N GLU A 30 1.36 21.77 2.55
CA GLU A 30 0.02 21.32 2.95
C GLU A 30 -1.05 21.62 1.90
N LYS A 31 -1.07 22.87 1.39
CA LYS A 31 -2.06 23.30 0.39
C LYS A 31 -1.95 22.50 -0.91
N GLU A 32 -0.72 22.29 -1.36
CA GLU A 32 -0.44 21.53 -2.57
C GLU A 32 -0.85 20.08 -2.43
N ILE A 33 -0.51 19.46 -1.30
CA ILE A 33 -0.86 18.08 -0.99
C ILE A 33 -2.37 17.90 -0.95
N ARG A 34 -3.09 18.79 -0.23
CA ARG A 34 -4.54 18.76 -0.17
C ARG A 34 -5.16 18.90 -1.57
N THR A 35 -4.59 19.73 -2.43
CA THR A 35 -5.10 19.94 -3.80
C THR A 35 -4.86 18.71 -4.67
N ARG A 36 -3.63 18.19 -4.71
CA ARG A 36 -3.30 16.98 -5.48
C ARG A 36 -4.12 15.78 -5.03
N LYS A 37 -4.42 15.66 -3.73
CA LYS A 37 -5.16 14.54 -3.15
C LYS A 37 -6.61 14.47 -3.67
N VAL A 38 -7.23 15.58 -4.05
CA VAL A 38 -8.63 15.61 -4.53
C VAL A 38 -8.83 14.79 -5.80
N SER A 39 -7.84 14.79 -6.70
CA SER A 39 -7.92 14.11 -7.99
C SER A 39 -7.04 12.87 -8.08
N TRP A 40 -6.43 12.45 -6.98
CA TRP A 40 -5.49 11.33 -6.97
C TRP A 40 -6.18 10.05 -6.49
N GLU A 41 -5.94 8.97 -7.23
CA GLU A 41 -6.46 7.64 -6.94
C GLU A 41 -5.31 6.67 -6.69
N TRP A 42 -5.57 5.67 -5.85
CA TRP A 42 -4.61 4.59 -5.63
C TRP A 42 -4.45 3.75 -6.90
N PRO A 43 -3.24 3.23 -7.18
CA PRO A 43 -3.05 2.20 -8.18
C PRO A 43 -3.96 0.98 -7.91
N GLU A 44 -4.51 0.38 -8.97
CA GLU A 44 -5.49 -0.73 -8.88
C GLU A 44 -4.94 -1.95 -8.12
N ASP A 45 -3.63 -2.18 -8.15
CA ASP A 45 -2.92 -3.27 -7.47
C ASP A 45 -2.59 -2.96 -5.99
N VAL A 46 -3.03 -1.82 -5.48
CA VAL A 46 -2.85 -1.41 -4.08
C VAL A 46 -4.20 -1.33 -3.37
N LYS A 47 -4.39 -2.19 -2.38
CA LYS A 47 -5.55 -2.15 -1.49
C LYS A 47 -5.19 -1.44 -0.18
N VAL A 48 -5.87 -0.34 0.13
CA VAL A 48 -5.74 0.32 1.44
C VAL A 48 -6.50 -0.48 2.49
N ILE A 49 -5.81 -0.88 3.55
CA ILE A 49 -6.36 -1.67 4.65
C ILE A 49 -6.80 -0.76 5.80
N CYS A 50 -5.98 0.22 6.13
CA CYS A 50 -6.34 1.29 7.04
C CYS A 50 -5.58 2.57 6.69
N GLU A 51 -6.19 3.71 7.04
CA GLU A 51 -5.63 5.04 6.85
C GLU A 51 -5.85 5.88 8.10
N TYR A 52 -4.85 6.70 8.44
CA TYR A 52 -4.91 7.63 9.56
C TYR A 52 -4.30 8.95 9.15
N TYR A 53 -5.03 10.03 9.39
CA TYR A 53 -4.50 11.37 9.31
C TYR A 53 -3.97 11.80 10.69
N ASP A 54 -2.74 12.33 10.73
CA ASP A 54 -2.19 12.85 11.97
C ASP A 54 -2.86 14.19 12.33
N LEU A 55 -3.54 14.24 13.46
CA LEU A 55 -4.19 15.47 13.94
C LEU A 55 -3.19 16.54 14.42
N GLN A 56 -1.94 16.15 14.66
CA GLN A 56 -0.84 17.10 14.87
C GLN A 56 -0.32 17.68 13.53
N GLY A 57 -0.81 17.14 12.39
CA GLY A 57 -0.59 17.63 11.05
C GLY A 57 0.61 16.99 10.33
N CYS A 58 0.76 17.34 9.05
CA CYS A 58 1.95 17.04 8.25
C CYS A 58 2.31 15.55 8.06
N ARG A 59 1.35 14.65 8.33
CA ARG A 59 1.56 13.21 8.20
C ARG A 59 0.26 12.46 7.92
N THR A 60 0.35 11.43 7.08
CA THR A 60 -0.69 10.40 6.93
C THR A 60 -0.03 9.02 6.98
N ILE A 61 -0.72 8.07 7.59
CA ILE A 61 -0.23 6.72 7.83
C ILE A 61 -1.19 5.75 7.17
N TYR A 62 -0.65 4.80 6.40
CA TYR A 62 -1.42 3.77 5.73
C TYR A 62 -0.87 2.39 6.06
N VAL A 63 -1.77 1.41 6.22
CA VAL A 63 -1.41 0.01 5.95
C VAL A 63 -2.03 -0.36 4.62
N ILE A 64 -1.21 -0.84 3.70
CA ILE A 64 -1.64 -1.26 2.37
C ILE A 64 -1.29 -2.71 2.14
N GLN A 65 -2.11 -3.38 1.33
CA GLN A 65 -1.92 -4.74 0.85
C GLN A 65 -1.67 -4.70 -0.65
N THR A 66 -0.63 -5.39 -1.11
CA THR A 66 -0.35 -5.54 -2.54
C THR A 66 0.31 -6.89 -2.84
N GLU A 67 0.16 -7.38 -4.06
CA GLU A 67 0.80 -8.60 -4.56
C GLU A 67 2.17 -8.31 -5.20
N ASP A 68 2.41 -7.06 -5.66
CA ASP A 68 3.66 -6.61 -6.28
C ASP A 68 4.12 -5.28 -5.68
N ALA A 69 5.41 -5.16 -5.39
CA ALA A 69 6.00 -3.91 -4.91
C ALA A 69 5.92 -2.76 -5.94
N LYS A 70 5.59 -3.04 -7.21
CA LYS A 70 5.42 -2.01 -8.25
C LYS A 70 4.30 -1.01 -7.96
N GLY A 71 3.14 -1.45 -7.47
CA GLY A 71 2.05 -0.56 -7.08
C GLY A 71 2.47 0.45 -6.01
N LEU A 72 3.33 0.01 -5.08
CA LEU A 72 3.93 0.85 -4.05
C LEU A 72 4.86 1.94 -4.63
N ILE A 73 5.64 1.59 -5.66
CA ILE A 73 6.52 2.54 -6.37
C ILE A 73 5.69 3.58 -7.12
N ALA A 74 4.63 3.15 -7.82
CA ALA A 74 3.72 4.04 -8.54
C ALA A 74 3.00 5.00 -7.59
N ALA A 75 2.48 4.46 -6.47
CA ALA A 75 1.83 5.27 -5.45
C ALA A 75 2.78 6.35 -4.91
N ARG A 76 4.05 6.01 -4.66
CA ARG A 76 5.06 6.95 -4.18
C ARG A 76 5.44 8.00 -5.24
N ALA A 77 5.63 7.59 -6.50
CA ALA A 77 6.15 8.44 -7.57
C ALA A 77 5.34 9.72 -7.79
N ALA A 78 4.03 9.70 -7.53
CA ALA A 78 3.15 10.87 -7.65
C ALA A 78 3.42 12.00 -6.64
N TRP A 79 4.25 11.76 -5.61
CA TRP A 79 4.37 12.62 -4.44
C TRP A 79 5.80 12.88 -3.97
N ILE A 80 6.80 12.25 -4.58
CA ILE A 80 8.21 12.28 -4.10
C ILE A 80 8.81 13.69 -4.05
N ASP A 81 8.23 14.64 -4.75
CA ASP A 81 8.64 16.05 -4.79
C ASP A 81 8.11 16.86 -3.59
N VAL A 82 6.99 16.43 -2.98
CA VAL A 82 6.30 17.17 -1.91
C VAL A 82 6.24 16.42 -0.57
N MET A 83 6.48 15.11 -0.58
CA MET A 83 6.42 14.22 0.59
C MET A 83 7.70 13.41 0.80
N LYS A 84 7.96 13.05 2.05
CA LYS A 84 8.91 12.02 2.49
C LYS A 84 8.14 10.75 2.84
N PHE A 85 8.77 9.60 2.58
CA PHE A 85 8.17 8.28 2.72
C PHE A 85 9.02 7.39 3.61
N GLU A 86 8.41 6.78 4.62
CA GLU A 86 8.94 5.61 5.33
C GLU A 86 8.05 4.43 4.99
N ILE A 87 8.60 3.41 4.34
CA ILE A 87 7.85 2.24 3.89
C ILE A 87 8.58 0.97 4.29
N PHE A 88 7.88 0.09 5.01
CA PHE A 88 8.46 -1.17 5.47
C PHE A 88 7.39 -2.26 5.54
N PRO A 89 7.77 -3.52 5.27
CA PRO A 89 6.85 -4.63 5.38
C PRO A 89 6.42 -4.82 6.83
N VAL A 90 5.14 -5.18 7.02
CA VAL A 90 4.57 -5.48 8.33
C VAL A 90 3.84 -6.81 8.30
N TYR A 91 3.78 -7.48 9.44
CA TYR A 91 3.02 -8.70 9.61
C TYR A 91 1.92 -8.49 10.66
N PRO A 92 0.63 -8.70 10.32
CA PRO A 92 -0.45 -8.50 11.26
C PRO A 92 -0.44 -9.59 12.34
N LEU A 93 -0.66 -9.18 13.60
CA LEU A 93 -0.74 -10.07 14.75
C LEU A 93 -2.08 -9.88 15.50
N GLY A 94 -2.41 -10.81 16.41
CA GLY A 94 -3.50 -10.65 17.37
C GLY A 94 -4.84 -10.25 16.76
N ILE A 95 -5.37 -9.10 17.20
CA ILE A 95 -6.67 -8.55 16.76
C ILE A 95 -6.65 -8.20 15.27
N THR A 96 -5.61 -7.51 14.80
CA THR A 96 -5.46 -7.12 13.40
C THR A 96 -5.50 -8.33 12.48
N LYS A 97 -4.76 -9.41 12.81
CA LYS A 97 -4.78 -10.64 12.01
C LYS A 97 -6.17 -11.28 11.94
N LYS A 98 -7.00 -11.14 12.98
CA LYS A 98 -8.38 -11.66 12.99
C LYS A 98 -9.31 -10.82 12.10
N GLN A 99 -9.10 -9.51 12.05
CA GLN A 99 -9.91 -8.56 11.26
C GLN A 99 -9.59 -8.59 9.76
N LEU A 100 -8.36 -8.99 9.39
CA LEU A 100 -7.93 -9.08 7.98
C LEU A 100 -8.26 -10.43 7.31
N LYS A 101 -8.93 -11.35 8.01
CA LYS A 101 -9.38 -12.59 7.39
C LYS A 101 -10.52 -12.27 6.41
N PRO A 102 -10.51 -12.85 5.20
CA PRO A 102 -11.60 -12.69 4.23
C PRO A 102 -12.92 -13.24 4.78
#